data_AF-A0A4R6F8L9-F1
#
_entry.id   AF-A0A4R6F8L9-F1
#
_cell.length_a   1.000
_cell.length_b   1.000
_cell.length_c   1.000
_cell.angle_alpha   90.00
_cell.angle_beta   90.00
_cell.angle_gamma   90.00
#
_symmetry.space_group_name_H-M   'P 1'
#
loop_
_entity.id
_entity.type
_entity.pdbx_description
1 polymer ?
#
loop_
_entity_poly.entity_id
_entity_poly.type
_entity_poly.pdbx_seq_one_letter_code
_entity_poly.pdbx_strand_id
1 'polypeptide(L)' 'MQSNLRRALDIAYERMRRPSPAPIAFTGSYGLCLGIIMGAQACNGLTDEEVANERAYLAMLAALHDMQTGGRGGSLAR' A
#
# COMPACT_ATOMS: atom_id res chain seq x y z
N MET A 1 -4.53 17.41 3.83
CA MET A 1 -3.62 16.70 2.91
C MET A 1 -3.35 17.50 1.64
N GLN A 2 -2.08 17.68 1.24
CA GLN A 2 -1.73 18.37 -0.01
C GLN A 2 -2.11 17.55 -1.27
N SER A 3 -2.54 18.22 -2.33
CA SER A 3 -3.05 17.59 -3.57
C SER A 3 -2.00 16.76 -4.33
N ASN A 4 -0.74 17.20 -4.34
CA ASN A 4 0.36 16.43 -4.97
C ASN A 4 0.70 15.15 -4.19
N LEU A 5 0.63 15.21 -2.86
CA LEU A 5 0.85 14.07 -1.98
C LEU A 5 -0.24 13.02 -2.19
N ARG A 6 -1.50 13.48 -2.27
CA ARG A 6 -2.65 12.61 -2.54
C ARG A 6 -2.51 11.91 -3.88
N ARG A 7 -2.12 12.64 -4.93
CA ARG A 7 -1.88 12.07 -6.27
C ARG A 7 -0.76 11.02 -6.27
N ALA A 8 0.33 11.25 -5.54
CA ALA A 8 1.43 10.29 -5.43
C ALA A 8 0.97 8.98 -4.76
N LEU A 9 0.19 9.10 -3.68
CA LEU A 9 -0.38 7.95 -2.97
C LEU A 9 -1.40 7.20 -3.84
N ASP A 10 -2.30 7.91 -4.53
CA ASP A 10 -3.28 7.28 -5.42
C ASP A 10 -2.62 6.44 -6.52
N ILE A 11 -1.54 6.94 -7.13
CA ILE A 11 -0.76 6.19 -8.13
C ILE A 11 -0.12 4.93 -7.52
N ALA A 12 0.42 5.05 -6.30
CA ALA A 12 1.05 3.92 -5.62
C ALA A 12 0.00 2.87 -5.19
N TYR A 13 -1.16 3.30 -4.72
CA TYR A 13 -2.30 2.43 -4.39
C TYR A 13 -2.83 1.69 -5.60
N GLU A 14 -2.99 2.36 -6.74
CA GLU A 14 -3.40 1.71 -8.00
C GLU A 14 -2.42 0.61 -8.42
N ARG A 15 -1.12 0.80 -8.20
CA ARG A 15 -0.11 -0.24 -8.48
C ARG A 15 -0.24 -1.46 -7.57
N MET A 16 -0.60 -1.26 -6.30
CA MET A 16 -0.80 -2.38 -5.36
C MET A 16 -2.12 -3.13 -5.58
N ARG A 17 -3.15 -2.46 -6.10
CA ARG A 17 -4.44 -3.10 -6.43
C ARG A 17 -4.37 -4.00 -7.66
N ARG A 18 -3.42 -3.75 -8.56
CA ARG A 18 -3.22 -4.58 -9.75
C ARG A 18 -2.47 -5.85 -9.35
N PRO A 19 -2.99 -7.05 -9.70
CA PRO A 19 -2.27 -8.28 -9.47
C PRO A 19 -0.96 -8.26 -10.27
N SER A 20 0.15 -8.02 -9.58
CA SER A 20 1.47 -8.04 -10.18
C SER A 20 1.97 -9.48 -10.28
N PRO A 21 2.60 -9.88 -11.39
CA PRO A 21 3.20 -11.21 -11.52
C PRO A 21 4.44 -11.41 -10.63
N ALA A 22 5.02 -10.33 -10.07
CA ALA A 22 6.25 -10.37 -9.29
C ALA A 22 5.99 -10.04 -7.81
N PRO A 23 6.25 -10.95 -6.85
CA PRO A 23 6.07 -10.71 -5.41
C PRO A 23 6.81 -9.46 -4.89
N ILE A 24 7.98 -9.16 -5.45
CA ILE A 24 8.80 -8.00 -5.06
C ILE A 24 8.13 -6.65 -5.39
N ALA A 25 7.23 -6.62 -6.38
CA ALA A 25 6.55 -5.40 -6.80
C ALA A 25 5.57 -4.89 -5.73
N PHE A 26 4.93 -5.80 -4.99
CA PHE A 26 4.05 -5.44 -3.90
C PHE A 26 4.84 -4.82 -2.73
N THR A 27 5.88 -5.51 -2.26
CA THR A 27 6.74 -5.02 -1.16
C THR A 27 7.37 -3.66 -1.48
N GLY A 28 7.86 -3.46 -2.71
CA GLY A 28 8.40 -2.18 -3.14
C GLY A 28 7.35 -1.06 -3.15
N SER A 29 6.14 -1.33 -3.64
CA SER A 29 5.05 -0.35 -3.66
C SER A 29 4.54 -0.02 -2.24
N TYR A 30 4.49 -1.02 -1.36
CA TYR A 30 4.14 -0.86 0.04
C TYR A 30 5.16 0.03 0.77
N GLY A 31 6.46 -0.27 0.61
CA GLY A 31 7.54 0.52 1.18
C GLY A 31 7.53 1.97 0.70
N LEU A 32 7.25 2.19 -0.59
CA LEU A 32 7.08 3.52 -1.16
C LEU A 32 5.90 4.28 -0.52
N CYS A 33 4.72 3.66 -0.41
CA CYS A 33 3.56 4.28 0.23
C CYS A 33 3.87 4.69 1.68
N LEU A 34 4.47 3.78 2.45
CA LEU A 34 4.83 4.03 3.83
C LEU A 34 5.85 5.17 3.95
N GLY A 35 6.87 5.20 3.09
CA GLY A 35 7.86 6.27 3.04
C GLY A 35 7.24 7.64 2.73
N ILE A 36 6.28 7.68 1.80
CA ILE A 36 5.54 8.91 1.47
C ILE A 36 4.71 9.38 2.67
N ILE A 37 3.96 8.49 3.33
CA ILE A 37 3.12 8.82 4.49
C ILE A 37 3.97 9.34 5.65
N MET A 38 5.02 8.59 6.03
CA MET A 38 5.90 8.96 7.13
C MET A 38 6.69 10.24 6.84
N GLY A 39 7.17 10.41 5.60
CA GLY A 39 7.86 11.63 5.17
C GLY A 39 6.93 12.85 5.17
N ALA A 40 5.67 12.69 4.76
CA ALA A 40 4.68 13.75 4.82
C ALA A 40 4.35 14.13 6.27
N GLN A 41 4.24 13.16 7.18
CA GLN A 41 4.07 13.43 8.62
C GLN A 41 5.25 14.21 9.18
N ALA A 42 6.48 13.78 8.90
CA ALA A 42 7.70 14.43 9.38
C ALA A 42 7.85 15.89 8.90
N CYS A 43 7.26 16.21 7.75
CA CYS A 43 7.25 17.55 7.17
C CYS A 43 5.96 18.35 7.49
N ASN A 44 5.14 17.91 8.46
CA ASN A 44 3.83 18.51 8.80
C ASN A 44 2.85 18.62 7.61
N GLY A 45 3.01 17.77 6.58
CA GLY A 45 2.13 17.70 5.41
C GLY A 45 0.88 16.85 5.61
N LEU A 46 0.85 16.05 6.69
CA LEU A 46 -0.29 15.27 7.17
C LEU A 46 -0.43 15.42 8.69
N THR A 47 -1.66 15.42 9.16
CA THR A 47 -1.99 15.28 10.59
C THR A 47 -1.87 13.82 11.04
N ASP A 48 -1.80 13.59 12.35
CA ASP A 48 -1.74 12.22 12.90
C ASP A 48 -2.97 11.38 12.53
N GLU A 49 -4.15 12.00 12.43
CA GLU A 49 -5.37 11.34 11.99
C GLU A 49 -5.30 10.92 10.52
N GLU A 50 -4.82 11.81 9.63
CA GLU A 50 -4.62 11.48 8.22
C GLU A 50 -3.58 10.36 8.04
N VAL A 51 -2.50 10.38 8.83
CA VAL A 51 -1.50 9.31 8.83
C VAL A 51 -2.11 7.98 9.28
N ALA A 52 -2.89 7.99 10.36
CA ALA A 52 -3.57 6.78 10.85
C ALA A 52 -4.51 6.21 9.78
N ASN A 53 -5.29 7.07 9.11
CA ASN A 53 -6.22 6.67 8.07
C ASN A 53 -5.49 6.07 6.83
N GLU A 54 -4.44 6.73 6.36
CA GLU A 54 -3.66 6.23 5.21
C GLU A 54 -2.92 4.93 5.56
N ARG A 55 -2.40 4.78 6.78
CA ARG A 55 -1.80 3.51 7.25
C ARG A 55 -2.82 2.38 7.37
N ALA A 56 -4.03 2.67 7.83
CA ALA A 56 -5.12 1.69 7.89
C ALA A 56 -5.51 1.21 6.49
N TYR A 57 -5.63 2.12 5.52
CA TYR A 57 -5.89 1.78 4.13
C TYR A 57 -4.75 0.95 3.51
N LEU A 58 -3.50 1.32 3.78
CA LEU A 58 -2.32 0.56 3.34
C LEU A 58 -2.30 -0.86 3.92
N ALA A 59 -2.65 -1.04 5.20
CA ALA A 59 -2.76 -2.34 5.84
C ALA A 59 -3.89 -3.20 5.23
N MET A 60 -5.03 -2.59 4.91
CA MET A 60 -6.13 -3.27 4.20
C MET A 60 -5.67 -3.80 2.83
N LEU A 61 -4.89 -3.01 2.07
CA LEU A 61 -4.35 -3.44 0.78
C LEU A 61 -3.36 -4.61 0.92
N ALA A 62 -2.54 -4.63 1.98
CA ALA A 62 -1.67 -5.77 2.29
C ALA A 62 -2.46 -7.04 2.61
N ALA A 63 -3.50 -6.94 3.44
CA ALA A 63 -4.36 -8.08 3.73
C ALA A 63 -5.04 -8.63 2.46
N LEU A 64 -5.50 -7.75 1.55
CA LEU A 64 -6.08 -8.16 0.26
C LEU A 64 -5.08 -8.87 -0.64
N HIS A 65 -3.82 -8.43 -0.65
CA HIS A 65 -2.76 -9.10 -1.39
C HIS A 65 -2.45 -10.49 -0.81
N ASP A 66 -2.38 -10.62 0.52
CA ASP A 66 -2.13 -11.89 1.20
C ASP A 66 -3.26 -12.90 0.94
N MET A 67 -4.52 -12.46 0.92
CA MET A 67 -5.65 -13.33 0.55
C MET A 67 -5.56 -13.80 -0.91
N GLN A 68 -5.16 -12.94 -1.84
CA GLN A 68 -5.02 -13.28 -3.26
C GLN A 68 -3.85 -14.24 -3.52
N THR A 69 -2.74 -14.07 -2.79
CA THR A 69 -1.56 -14.94 -2.90
C THR A 69 -1.74 -16.25 -2.14
N GLY A 70 -2.37 -16.23 -0.97
CA GLY A 70 -2.73 -17.42 -0.19
C GLY A 70 -3.76 -18.32 -0.87
N GLY A 71 -4.71 -17.74 -1.63
CA GLY A 71 -5.68 -18.50 -2.43
C GLY A 71 -5.07 -19.30 -3.60
N ARG A 72 -3.84 -18.98 -4.02
CA ARG A 72 -3.10 -19.70 -5.08
C ARG A 72 -2.24 -20.86 -4.57
N GLY A 73 -2.05 -20.98 -3.25
CA GLY A 73 -1.22 -22.04 -2.63
C GLY A 73 -1.95 -23.34 -2.29
N GLY A 74 -3.27 -23.41 -2.47
CA GLY A 74 -4.10 -24.56 -2.05
C GLY A 74 -4.42 -25.60 -3.12
N SER A 75 -3.88 -25.51 -4.34
CA SER A 75 -4.29 -26.35 -5.48
C SER A 75 -3.14 -27.07 -6.19
N LEU A 76 -2.15 -27.56 -5.45
CA LEU A 76 -1.10 -28.47 -5.98
C LEU A 76 -0.55 -29.36 -4.85
N ALA A 77 -1.43 -30.09 -4.19
CA ALA A 77 -1.10 -31.26 -3.37
C ALA A 77 -2.35 -32.13 -3.22
N ARG A 78 -2.71 -32.86 -4.27
CA ARG A 78 -3.61 -34.01 -4.16
C ARG A 78 -3.24 -35.08 -5.16
#